data_AF-A0A4W5K1Y3-F1
#
_entry.id   AF-A0A4W5K1Y3-F1
#
_cell.length_a   1.000
_cell.length_b   1.000
_cell.length_c   1.000
_cell.angle_alpha   90.00
_cell.angle_beta   90.00
_cell.angle_gamma   90.00
#
_symmetry.space_group_name_H-M   'P 1'
#
loop_
_entity.id
_entity.type
_entity.pdbx_description
1 polymer ?
#
loop_
_entity_poly.entity_id
_entity_poly.type
_entity_poly.pdbx_seq_one_letter_code
_entity_poly.pdbx_strand_id
1 'polypeptide(L)' 'MEERFRPLTFHGIILRSQLVNLLIRSICYTENQSSNTQPRLSYAEMTEDNPRFPDIHNLDLAPLNPRMIVIVGIITRHN' A
#
# COMPACT_ATOMS: atom_id res chain seq x y z
N MET A 1 -22.61 6.69 -22.80
CA MET A 1 -21.43 5.86 -22.52
C MET A 1 -21.83 4.95 -21.37
N GLU A 2 -22.11 3.67 -21.64
CA GLU A 2 -22.54 2.72 -20.61
C GLU A 2 -21.38 2.46 -19.64
N GLU A 3 -21.39 3.11 -18.48
CA GLU A 3 -20.57 2.70 -17.35
C GLU A 3 -21.04 1.31 -16.92
N ARG A 4 -20.34 0.28 -17.43
CA ARG A 4 -20.53 -1.10 -17.01
C ARG A 4 -20.18 -1.18 -15.52
N PHE A 5 -21.19 -1.12 -14.67
CA PHE A 5 -21.03 -1.31 -13.23
C PHE A 5 -20.43 -2.70 -12.99
N ARG A 6 -19.16 -2.73 -12.59
CA ARG A 6 -18.53 -3.95 -12.11
C ARG A 6 -18.94 -4.14 -10.65
N PRO A 7 -19.36 -5.34 -10.24
CA PRO A 7 -19.70 -5.59 -8.84
C PRO A 7 -18.47 -5.32 -7.97
N LEU A 8 -18.65 -4.51 -6.93
CA LEU A 8 -17.62 -4.27 -5.93
C LEU A 8 -17.29 -5.61 -5.26
N THR A 9 -16.04 -6.03 -5.35
CA THR A 9 -15.57 -7.27 -4.74
C THR A 9 -14.76 -6.93 -3.49
N PHE A 10 -15.08 -7.57 -2.37
CA PHE A 10 -14.29 -7.47 -1.16
C PHE A 10 -13.02 -8.32 -1.29
N HIS A 11 -11.87 -7.68 -1.25
CA HIS A 11 -10.56 -8.36 -1.41
C HIS A 11 -9.87 -8.60 -0.06
N GLY A 12 -10.22 -7.84 0.98
CA GLY A 12 -9.64 -7.99 2.31
C GLY A 12 -9.69 -6.72 3.14
N ILE A 13 -9.07 -6.80 4.31
CA ILE A 13 -8.85 -5.67 5.22
C ILE A 13 -7.35 -5.43 5.38
N ILE A 14 -6.98 -4.18 5.65
CA ILE A 14 -5.63 -3.78 6.06
C ILE A 14 -5.73 -3.02 7.37
N LEU A 15 -4.74 -3.20 8.24
CA LEU A 15 -4.66 -2.44 9.49
C LEU A 15 -4.10 -1.03 9.24
N ARG A 16 -4.51 -0.06 10.08
CA ARG A 16 -3.97 1.31 10.03
C ARG A 16 -2.44 1.32 10.15
N SER A 17 -1.86 0.54 11.07
CA SER A 17 -0.40 0.45 11.25
C SER A 17 0.32 -0.07 10.01
N GLN A 18 -0.27 -1.05 9.32
CA GLN A 18 0.25 -1.58 8.06
C GLN A 18 0.23 -0.52 6.95
N LEU A 19 -0.87 0.24 6.83
CA LEU A 19 -0.96 1.33 5.87
C LEU A 19 0.07 2.43 6.16
N VAL A 20 0.21 2.83 7.43
CA VAL A 20 1.21 3.80 7.88
C VAL A 20 2.62 3.37 7.46
N ASN A 21 2.98 2.10 7.66
CA ASN A 21 4.30 1.59 7.26
C ASN A 21 4.51 1.61 5.74
N LEU A 22 3.48 1.28 4.96
CA LEU A 22 3.57 1.39 3.50
C LEU A 22 3.82 2.84 3.06
N LEU A 23 3.15 3.81 3.68
CA LEU A 23 3.28 5.23 3.35
C LEU A 23 4.66 5.78 3.72
N ILE A 24 5.15 5.54 4.95
CA ILE A 24 6.45 6.03 5.42
C ILE A 24 7.58 5.47 4.56
N ARG A 25 7.50 4.19 4.21
CA ARG A 25 8.52 3.53 3.38
C ARG A 25 8.33 3.78 1.89
N SER A 26 7.36 4.64 1.51
CA SER A 26 7.05 4.98 0.12
C SER A 26 6.83 3.75 -0.77
N ILE A 27 6.17 2.72 -0.23
CA ILE A 27 5.86 1.48 -0.93
C ILE A 27 4.69 1.73 -1.89
N CYS A 28 5.02 2.32 -3.03
CA CYS A 28 4.06 2.76 -4.03
C CYS A 28 4.70 2.77 -5.43
N TYR A 29 3.88 2.99 -6.45
CA TYR A 29 4.32 3.18 -7.83
C TYR A 29 3.50 4.29 -8.48
N THR A 30 4.02 4.92 -9.52
CA THR A 30 3.26 5.94 -10.28
C THR A 30 2.27 5.28 -11.23
N GLU A 31 1.13 5.91 -11.52
CA GLU A 31 0.11 5.40 -12.46
C GLU A 31 0.66 4.96 -13.83
N ASN A 32 1.72 5.61 -14.32
CA ASN A 32 2.36 5.29 -15.60
C ASN A 32 3.28 4.05 -15.54
N GLN A 33 3.47 3.47 -14.37
CA GLN A 33 4.35 2.31 -14.13
C GLN A 33 3.53 1.08 -13.79
N SER A 34 4.08 -0.11 -14.05
CA SER A 34 3.41 -1.35 -13.70
C SER A 34 3.41 -1.57 -12.18
N SER A 35 2.39 -2.24 -11.66
CA SER A 35 2.33 -2.68 -10.26
C SER A 35 3.56 -3.50 -9.81
N ASN A 36 4.24 -4.17 -10.74
CA ASN A 36 5.45 -4.94 -10.45
C ASN A 36 6.66 -4.07 -10.07
N THR A 37 6.61 -2.74 -10.30
CA THR A 37 7.67 -1.83 -9.86
C THR A 37 7.51 -1.40 -8.41
N GLN A 38 6.37 -1.68 -7.77
CA GLN A 38 6.19 -1.39 -6.36
C GLN A 38 7.17 -2.23 -5.53
N PRO A 39 7.93 -1.62 -4.61
CA PRO A 39 8.82 -2.37 -3.73
C PRO A 39 8.05 -3.44 -2.94
N ARG A 40 8.67 -4.61 -2.76
CA ARG A 40 8.11 -5.68 -1.95
C ARG A 40 8.55 -5.51 -0.51
N LEU A 41 7.60 -5.67 0.41
CA LEU A 41 7.85 -5.64 1.84
C LEU A 41 7.60 -7.03 2.43
N SER A 42 8.55 -7.55 3.19
CA SER A 42 8.36 -8.77 3.98
C SER A 42 7.51 -8.49 5.23
N TYR A 43 6.99 -9.55 5.85
CA TYR A 43 6.27 -9.41 7.12
C TYR A 43 7.14 -8.81 8.23
N ALA A 44 8.42 -9.21 8.31
CA ALA A 44 9.34 -8.70 9.30
C ALA A 44 9.51 -7.18 9.20
N GLU A 45 9.76 -6.67 7.99
CA GLU A 45 9.87 -5.24 7.70
C GLU A 45 8.54 -4.49 7.96
N MET A 46 7.40 -5.15 7.75
CA MET A 46 6.07 -4.58 8.06
C MET A 46 5.83 -4.39 9.56
N THR A 47 6.54 -5.13 10.42
CA THR A 47 6.35 -5.15 11.87
C THR A 47 7.51 -4.52 12.66
N GLU A 48 8.53 -4.00 11.97
CA GLU A 48 9.76 -3.48 12.58
C GLU A 48 9.50 -2.41 13.66
N ASP A 49 8.54 -1.52 13.39
CA ASP A 49 8.18 -0.40 14.26
C ASP A 49 7.20 -0.78 15.40
N ASN A 50 6.86 -2.06 15.54
CA ASN A 50 5.95 -2.52 16.59
C ASN A 50 6.58 -2.35 17.99
N PRO A 51 5.87 -1.78 18.99
CA PRO A 51 4.46 -1.35 18.98
C PRO A 51 4.23 0.14 18.68
N ARG A 52 5.28 0.91 18.39
CA ARG A 52 5.25 2.38 18.28
C ARG A 52 5.10 2.85 16.84
N PHE A 53 3.98 2.51 16.22
CA PHE A 53 3.62 3.08 14.92
C PHE A 53 3.25 4.55 15.08
N PRO A 54 3.73 5.45 14.21
CA PRO A 54 3.32 6.85 14.24
C PRO A 54 1.85 7.01 13.85
N ASP A 55 1.23 8.09 14.30
CA ASP A 55 -0.15 8.38 13.96
C ASP A 55 -0.28 8.81 12.49
N ILE A 56 -1.33 8.35 11.79
CA ILE A 56 -1.53 8.66 10.36
C ILE A 56 -1.65 10.16 10.10
N HIS A 57 -2.18 10.92 11.07
CA HIS A 57 -2.37 12.36 10.94
C HIS A 57 -1.06 13.14 11.13
N ASN A 58 -0.02 12.48 11.65
CA ASN A 58 1.30 13.06 11.87
C ASN A 58 2.32 12.65 10.80
N LEU A 59 1.89 11.94 9.75
CA LEU A 59 2.78 11.55 8.67
C LEU A 59 3.08 12.74 7.76
N ASP A 60 4.37 12.96 7.50
CA ASP A 60 4.79 13.85 6.43
C ASP A 60 4.67 13.12 5.08
N LEU A 61 3.63 13.48 4.33
CA LEU A 61 3.35 12.93 3.01
C LEU A 61 3.93 13.80 1.88
N ALA A 62 4.64 14.89 2.19
CA ALA A 62 5.27 15.74 1.16
C ALA A 62 6.17 14.96 0.17
N PRO A 63 6.88 13.88 0.57
CA PRO A 63 7.64 13.06 -0.36
C PRO A 63 6.79 12.25 -1.35
N LEU A 64 5.51 12.03 -1.07
CA LEU A 64 4.61 11.22 -1.89
C LEU A 64 3.91 12.10 -2.93
N ASN A 65 3.91 11.64 -4.19
CA ASN A 65 3.07 12.24 -5.20
C ASN A 65 1.63 11.69 -5.05
N PRO A 66 0.59 12.54 -4.97
CA PRO A 66 -0.80 12.09 -4.82
C PRO A 66 -1.32 11.16 -5.93
N ARG A 67 -0.63 11.10 -7.08
CA ARG A 67 -0.92 10.17 -8.20
C ARG A 67 -0.19 8.83 -8.07
N MET A 68 0.53 8.60 -6.97
CA MET A 68 1.10 7.29 -6.67
C MET A 68 0.04 6.36 -6.13
N ILE A 69 0.14 5.12 -6.54
CA ILE A 69 -0.78 4.05 -6.20
C ILE A 69 -0.05 3.11 -5.24
N VAL A 70 -0.74 2.73 -4.17
CA VAL A 70 -0.31 1.68 -3.24
C VAL A 70 -1.17 0.45 -3.50
N ILE A 71 -0.58 -0.61 -4.04
CA ILE A 71 -1.24 -1.92 -4.11
C ILE A 71 -1.07 -2.65 -2.79
N VAL A 72 -2.19 -3.12 -2.26
CA VAL A 72 -2.25 -3.98 -1.08
C VAL A 72 -2.71 -5.36 -1.53
N GLY A 73 -1.84 -6.35 -1.37
CA GLY A 73 -2.15 -7.74 -1.70
C GLY A 73 -1.04 -8.67 -1.23
N ILE A 74 -1.42 -9.89 -0.84
CA ILE A 74 -0.45 -10.93 -0.53
C ILE A 74 0.03 -11.51 -1.84
N ILE A 75 1.32 -11.39 -2.13
CA ILE A 75 1.91 -12.06 -3.30
C ILE A 75 2.44 -13.42 -2.86
N THR A 76 1.59 -14.44 -2.95
CA THR A 76 2.03 -15.84 -2.84
C THR A 76 2.93 -16.16 -4.03
N ARG A 77 4.20 -16.50 -3.77
CA ARG A 77 5.04 -17.09 -4.82
C ARG A 77 4.52 -18.49 -5.10
N HIS A 78 3.94 -18.70 -6.28
CA HIS A 78 3.86 -20.05 -6.83
C HIS A 78 5.28 -20.42 -7.29
N ASN A 79 5.84 -21.45 -6.65
CA ASN A 79 7.11 -22.06 -7.03
C ASN A 79 6.85 -23.10 -8.13
#